data_AF-A0A923PZQ0-F1
#
_entry.id   AF-A0A923PZQ0-F1
#
_cell.length_a   1.000
_cell.length_b   1.000
_cell.length_c   1.000
_cell.angle_alpha   90.00
_cell.angle_beta   90.00
_cell.angle_gamma   90.00
#
_symmetry.space_group_name_H-M   'P 1'
#
loop_
_entity.id
_entity.type
_entity.pdbx_description
1 polymer ?
#
loop_
_entity_poly.entity_id
_entity_poly.type
_entity_poly.pdbx_seq_one_letter_code
_entity_poly.pdbx_strand_id
1 'polypeptide(L)'
;MSKYLKFLTALALLALALAGAGCGPGESVGLGAETDDSGYREGQQLEKQGRPQEALVSYLKVISRRSEAAPESHLDAGLIYKQHLKNPIAAIYHFQKYLEQQPNSRQAPLVRQQIEAARLDFFRTLPNRPLDSREVRIDGFDQRDRLERENEQLKAELSVLRAGATGGATTAPRRLSTVENRDPRAVPAEEESSPITLAPLQQRETEPVAKVQTPQPGLGAGTRAKPTAPSATGGRRHTVAAKDSLYAVAKKYYGTATNAKVQAIIEANRDLLPNGAGTPLKEGMILRIP
;
A
#
# COMPACT_ATOMS: atom_id res chain seq x y z
N MET A 1 3.12 -14.21 73.46
CA MET A 1 3.34 -14.32 71.99
C MET A 1 2.18 -14.95 71.20
N SER A 2 1.43 -15.95 71.72
CA SER A 2 0.36 -16.65 70.95
C SER A 2 -0.77 -15.74 70.41
N LYS A 3 -1.15 -14.67 71.12
CA LYS A 3 -2.23 -13.75 70.68
C LYS A 3 -1.83 -12.88 69.49
N TYR A 4 -0.58 -12.44 69.43
CA TYR A 4 -0.05 -11.65 68.31
C TYR A 4 0.15 -12.48 67.05
N LEU A 5 0.52 -13.76 67.21
CA LEU A 5 0.65 -14.68 66.08
C LEU A 5 -0.72 -14.97 65.43
N LYS A 6 -1.78 -15.12 66.23
CA LYS A 6 -3.16 -15.27 65.73
C LYS A 6 -3.69 -14.01 65.05
N PHE A 7 -3.31 -12.83 65.54
CA PHE A 7 -3.65 -11.56 64.89
C PHE A 7 -2.92 -11.38 63.56
N LEU A 8 -1.65 -11.76 63.48
CA LEU A 8 -0.86 -11.70 62.24
C LEU A 8 -1.38 -12.70 61.19
N THR A 9 -1.79 -13.90 61.58
CA THR A 9 -2.39 -14.87 60.63
C THR A 9 -3.78 -14.42 60.17
N ALA A 10 -4.58 -13.79 61.04
CA ALA A 10 -5.86 -13.23 60.65
C ALA A 10 -5.69 -12.04 59.68
N LEU A 11 -4.70 -11.18 59.89
CA LEU A 11 -4.38 -10.06 59.01
C LEU A 11 -3.87 -10.54 57.64
N ALA A 12 -3.05 -11.58 57.62
CA ALA A 12 -2.53 -12.18 56.39
C ALA A 12 -3.65 -12.87 55.57
N LEU A 13 -4.60 -13.54 56.22
CA LEU A 13 -5.77 -14.11 55.56
C LEU A 13 -6.73 -13.04 55.03
N LEU A 14 -6.87 -11.92 55.75
CA LEU A 14 -7.66 -10.78 55.28
C LEU A 14 -6.99 -10.09 54.08
N ALA A 15 -5.67 -9.93 54.10
CA ALA A 15 -4.91 -9.39 52.96
C ALA A 15 -4.96 -10.29 51.73
N LEU A 16 -4.93 -11.62 51.92
CA LEU A 16 -5.06 -12.58 50.82
C LEU A 16 -6.50 -12.62 50.25
N ALA A 17 -7.51 -12.37 51.07
CA ALA A 17 -8.90 -12.20 50.62
C ALA A 17 -9.12 -10.89 49.85
N LEU A 18 -8.41 -9.81 50.19
CA LEU A 18 -8.47 -8.54 49.46
C LEU A 18 -7.65 -8.56 48.15
N ALA A 19 -6.61 -9.39 48.04
CA ALA A 19 -5.83 -9.53 46.81
C ALA A 19 -6.55 -10.35 45.71
N GLY A 20 -7.63 -11.06 46.05
CA GLY A 20 -8.45 -11.82 45.11
C GLY A 20 -9.59 -11.01 44.46
N ALA A 21 -9.81 -9.76 44.88
CA ALA A 21 -10.83 -8.90 44.32
C ALA A 21 -10.18 -7.86 43.39
N GLY A 22 -10.25 -8.10 42.08
CA GLY A 22 -10.24 -7.00 41.11
C GLY A 22 -9.07 -6.94 40.13
N CYS A 23 -8.77 -8.03 39.42
CA CYS A 23 -8.31 -7.91 38.03
C CYS A 23 -9.57 -7.90 37.15
N GLY A 24 -10.28 -6.77 37.16
CA GLY A 24 -11.44 -6.53 36.30
C GLY A 24 -10.97 -5.89 34.99
N PRO A 25 -11.46 -6.35 33.81
CA PRO A 25 -11.27 -5.61 32.58
C PRO A 25 -11.86 -4.21 32.75
N GLY A 26 -11.19 -3.21 32.16
CA GLY A 26 -11.43 -1.78 32.36
C GLY A 26 -12.87 -1.38 32.66
N GLU A 27 -12.99 -0.66 33.76
CA GLU A 27 -14.17 0.08 34.23
C GLU A 27 -14.75 0.92 33.07
N SER A 28 -15.77 0.37 32.39
CA SER A 28 -16.63 1.16 31.50
C SER A 28 -17.56 1.96 32.41
N VAL A 29 -17.14 3.18 32.68
CA VAL A 29 -17.79 4.18 33.54
C VAL A 29 -19.32 4.17 33.35
N GLY A 30 -20.05 3.57 34.29
CA GLY A 30 -21.49 3.78 34.52
C GLY A 30 -22.48 3.42 33.42
N LEU A 31 -22.05 2.82 32.31
CA LEU A 31 -22.93 2.44 31.20
C LEU A 31 -23.28 0.94 31.37
N GLY A 32 -24.56 0.64 31.56
CA GLY A 32 -25.05 -0.74 31.68
C GLY A 32 -24.75 -1.61 30.45
N ALA A 33 -25.30 -2.83 30.42
CA ALA A 33 -25.08 -3.79 29.34
C ALA A 33 -25.25 -3.14 27.96
N GLU A 34 -24.38 -3.48 27.02
CA GLU A 34 -24.36 -2.84 25.71
C GLU A 34 -25.71 -2.94 24.98
N THR A 35 -26.33 -4.10 25.12
CA THR A 35 -27.64 -4.46 24.57
C THR A 35 -28.78 -3.55 25.01
N ASP A 36 -28.62 -2.86 26.14
CA ASP A 36 -29.62 -1.95 26.68
C ASP A 36 -29.47 -0.51 26.14
N ASP A 37 -28.39 -0.21 25.41
CA ASP A 37 -28.22 1.11 24.80
C ASP A 37 -29.28 1.34 23.72
N SER A 38 -29.95 2.50 23.83
CA SER A 38 -30.88 2.99 22.82
C SER A 38 -30.32 2.95 21.39
N GLY A 39 -29.05 3.31 21.20
CA GLY A 39 -28.40 3.33 19.88
C GLY A 39 -28.15 1.93 19.33
N TYR A 40 -27.84 0.95 20.19
CA TYR A 40 -27.63 -0.43 19.76
C TYR A 40 -28.95 -1.07 19.32
N ARG A 41 -30.04 -0.83 20.08
CA ARG A 41 -31.38 -1.32 19.73
C ARG A 41 -31.92 -0.68 18.45
N GLU A 42 -31.64 0.61 18.25
CA GLU A 42 -31.95 1.30 17.00
C GLU A 42 -31.20 0.65 15.82
N GLY A 43 -29.90 0.39 15.97
CA GLY A 43 -29.09 -0.32 14.97
C GLY A 43 -29.70 -1.68 14.59
N GLN A 44 -30.06 -2.49 15.58
CA GLN A 44 -30.70 -3.78 15.32
C GLN A 44 -32.05 -3.66 14.61
N GLN A 45 -32.83 -2.63 14.93
CA GLN A 45 -34.11 -2.39 14.25
C GLN A 45 -33.90 -1.98 12.78
N LEU A 46 -32.90 -1.14 12.52
CA LEU A 46 -32.54 -0.70 11.17
C LEU A 46 -32.02 -1.85 10.31
N GLU A 47 -31.26 -2.79 10.89
CA GLU A 47 -30.87 -4.03 10.19
C GLU A 47 -32.07 -4.87 9.78
N LYS A 48 -33.04 -5.06 10.69
CA LYS A 48 -34.28 -5.80 10.39
C LYS A 48 -35.12 -5.12 9.30
N GLN A 49 -35.00 -3.80 9.16
CA GLN A 49 -35.63 -3.02 8.08
C GLN A 49 -34.84 -3.08 6.76
N GLY A 50 -33.69 -3.76 6.71
CA GLY A 50 -32.83 -3.80 5.53
C GLY A 50 -32.09 -2.49 5.26
N ARG A 51 -31.84 -1.68 6.30
CA ARG A 51 -31.15 -0.38 6.23
C ARG A 51 -29.75 -0.46 6.89
N PRO A 52 -28.82 -1.26 6.34
CA PRO A 52 -27.54 -1.54 6.99
C PRO A 52 -26.63 -0.32 7.12
N GLN A 53 -26.73 0.65 6.21
CA GLN A 53 -25.91 1.86 6.26
C GLN A 53 -26.29 2.75 7.46
N GLU A 54 -27.58 2.85 7.77
CA GLU A 54 -28.05 3.63 8.91
C GLU A 54 -27.83 2.89 10.22
N ALA A 55 -28.03 1.57 10.21
CA ALA A 55 -27.68 0.71 11.35
C ALA A 55 -26.21 0.88 11.75
N LEU A 56 -25.31 0.91 10.76
CA LEU A 56 -23.88 1.16 10.99
C LEU A 56 -23.64 2.49 11.71
N VAL A 57 -24.31 3.57 11.31
CA VAL A 57 -24.17 4.87 11.97
C VAL A 57 -24.60 4.79 13.42
N SER A 58 -25.71 4.10 13.72
CA SER A 58 -26.18 3.90 15.10
C SER A 58 -25.16 3.10 15.94
N TYR A 59 -24.57 2.03 15.39
CA TYR A 59 -23.52 1.28 16.10
C TYR A 59 -22.25 2.11 16.32
N LEU A 60 -21.77 2.84 15.31
CA LEU A 60 -20.60 3.71 15.45
C LEU A 60 -20.83 4.80 16.52
N LYS A 61 -22.07 5.30 16.63
CA LYS A 61 -22.45 6.24 17.69
C LYS A 61 -22.33 5.61 19.09
N VAL A 62 -22.74 4.36 19.25
CA VAL A 62 -22.57 3.61 20.51
C VAL A 62 -21.09 3.43 20.84
N ILE A 63 -20.28 2.99 19.86
CA ILE A 63 -18.83 2.82 20.00
C ILE A 63 -18.17 4.13 20.45
N SER A 64 -18.54 5.25 19.82
CA SER A 64 -17.99 6.57 20.17
C SER A 64 -18.35 7.03 21.58
N ARG A 65 -19.57 6.73 22.04
CA ARG A 65 -20.06 7.10 23.38
C ARG A 65 -19.41 6.27 24.48
N ARG A 66 -19.10 5.01 24.19
CA ARG A 66 -18.45 4.06 25.10
C ARG A 66 -16.93 4.08 25.00
N SER A 67 -16.35 5.06 24.31
CA SER A 67 -14.89 5.19 24.15
C SER A 67 -14.25 3.90 23.62
N GLU A 68 -14.84 3.31 22.58
CA GLU A 68 -14.43 2.04 21.96
C GLU A 68 -14.71 0.77 22.79
N ALA A 69 -15.22 0.87 24.02
CA ALA A 69 -15.59 -0.27 24.85
C ALA A 69 -17.01 -0.78 24.54
N ALA A 70 -17.25 -1.18 23.29
CA ALA A 70 -18.55 -1.64 22.80
C ALA A 70 -18.42 -2.89 21.91
N PRO A 71 -18.17 -4.08 22.49
CA PRO A 71 -17.85 -5.27 21.71
C PRO A 71 -19.01 -5.68 20.79
N GLU A 72 -20.26 -5.65 21.23
CA GLU A 72 -21.39 -6.08 20.40
C GLU A 72 -21.57 -5.15 19.18
N SER A 73 -21.46 -3.83 19.34
CA SER A 73 -21.51 -2.87 18.23
C SER A 73 -20.33 -3.03 17.28
N HIS A 74 -19.13 -3.35 17.79
CA HIS A 74 -17.99 -3.67 16.92
C HIS A 74 -18.29 -4.92 16.08
N LEU A 75 -18.89 -5.96 16.65
CA LEU A 75 -19.23 -7.17 15.90
C LEU A 75 -20.21 -6.88 14.77
N ASP A 76 -21.32 -6.20 15.05
CA ASP A 76 -22.36 -5.91 14.07
C ASP A 76 -21.89 -4.91 13.01
N ALA A 77 -21.14 -3.87 13.41
CA ALA A 77 -20.48 -2.97 12.47
C ALA A 77 -19.53 -3.72 11.53
N GLY A 78 -18.72 -4.64 12.07
CA GLY A 78 -17.81 -5.48 11.27
C GLY A 78 -18.54 -6.36 10.25
N LEU A 79 -19.69 -6.93 10.64
CA LEU A 79 -20.54 -7.69 9.73
C LEU A 79 -21.10 -6.81 8.61
N ILE A 80 -21.58 -5.61 8.93
CA ILE A 80 -22.10 -4.67 7.93
C ILE A 80 -20.99 -4.24 6.94
N TYR A 81 -19.79 -3.91 7.42
CA TYR A 81 -18.66 -3.57 6.55
C TYR A 81 -18.29 -4.70 5.59
N LYS A 82 -18.29 -5.94 6.08
CA LYS A 82 -17.98 -7.12 5.27
C LYS A 82 -19.08 -7.41 4.25
N GLN A 83 -20.34 -7.40 4.66
CA GLN A 83 -21.46 -7.89 3.85
C GLN A 83 -21.99 -6.84 2.89
N HIS A 84 -22.20 -5.61 3.35
CA HIS A 84 -22.91 -4.58 2.59
C HIS A 84 -21.97 -3.56 1.96
N LEU A 85 -20.97 -3.06 2.70
CA LEU A 85 -20.06 -2.05 2.18
C LEU A 85 -18.86 -2.64 1.42
N LYS A 86 -18.67 -3.96 1.50
CA LYS A 86 -17.54 -4.70 0.90
C LYS A 86 -16.20 -4.04 1.23
N ASN A 87 -16.06 -3.53 2.45
CA ASN A 87 -14.83 -2.94 2.96
C ASN A 87 -14.17 -3.92 3.94
N PRO A 88 -13.30 -4.81 3.44
CA PRO A 88 -12.69 -5.84 4.28
C PRO A 88 -11.75 -5.27 5.33
N ILE A 89 -11.11 -4.11 5.07
CA ILE A 89 -10.17 -3.49 6.01
C ILE A 89 -10.91 -3.01 7.26
N ALA A 90 -11.99 -2.27 7.07
CA ALA A 90 -12.84 -1.81 8.18
C ALA A 90 -13.44 -3.00 8.94
N ALA A 91 -13.90 -4.03 8.22
CA ALA A 91 -14.43 -5.24 8.85
C ALA A 91 -13.39 -5.92 9.76
N ILE A 92 -12.15 -6.10 9.29
CA ILE A 92 -11.05 -6.69 10.08
C ILE A 92 -10.80 -5.87 11.34
N TYR A 93 -10.76 -4.54 11.23
CA TYR A 93 -10.54 -3.65 12.37
C TYR A 93 -11.60 -3.85 13.47
N HIS A 94 -12.89 -3.82 13.12
CA HIS A 94 -13.95 -3.97 14.12
C HIS A 94 -13.96 -5.39 14.72
N PHE A 95 -13.71 -6.43 13.93
CA PHE A 95 -13.58 -7.80 14.45
C PHE A 95 -12.37 -7.97 15.39
N GLN A 96 -11.24 -7.30 15.10
CA GLN A 96 -10.10 -7.29 16.00
C GLN A 96 -10.43 -6.60 17.32
N LYS A 97 -11.13 -5.46 17.28
CA LYS A 97 -11.60 -4.79 18.51
C LYS A 97 -12.54 -5.64 19.34
N TYR A 98 -13.44 -6.38 18.71
CA TYR A 98 -14.26 -7.35 19.42
C TYR A 98 -13.41 -8.42 20.13
N LEU A 99 -12.41 -8.99 19.45
CA LEU A 99 -11.54 -10.03 20.03
C LEU A 99 -10.59 -9.49 21.12
N GLU A 100 -10.19 -8.23 21.06
CA GLU A 100 -9.42 -7.57 22.13
C GLU A 100 -10.22 -7.48 23.43
N GLN A 101 -11.53 -7.18 23.32
CA GLN A 101 -12.41 -7.01 24.47
C GLN A 101 -12.96 -8.35 24.98
N GLN A 102 -13.28 -9.27 24.07
CA GLN A 102 -13.88 -10.57 24.40
C GLN A 102 -13.12 -11.74 23.74
N PRO A 103 -11.88 -12.03 24.16
CA PRO A 103 -11.02 -13.04 23.51
C PRO A 103 -11.53 -14.48 23.64
N ASN A 104 -12.30 -14.77 24.71
CA ASN A 104 -12.82 -16.09 25.05
C ASN A 104 -14.36 -16.19 24.89
N SER A 105 -14.98 -15.30 24.11
CA SER A 105 -16.41 -15.39 23.87
C SER A 105 -16.78 -16.62 23.04
N ARG A 106 -18.05 -17.04 23.12
CA ARG A 106 -18.59 -18.12 22.27
C ARG A 106 -18.48 -17.79 20.78
N GLN A 107 -18.51 -16.51 20.42
CA GLN A 107 -18.43 -16.04 19.05
C GLN A 107 -16.98 -15.83 18.59
N ALA A 108 -16.00 -15.78 19.49
CA ALA A 108 -14.60 -15.51 19.13
C ALA A 108 -14.04 -16.44 18.03
N PRO A 109 -14.30 -17.76 18.01
CA PRO A 109 -13.86 -18.63 16.91
C PRO A 109 -14.47 -18.22 15.56
N LEU A 110 -15.77 -17.88 15.55
CA LEU A 110 -16.48 -17.43 14.36
C LEU A 110 -15.92 -16.08 13.87
N VAL A 111 -15.67 -15.14 14.78
CA VAL A 111 -15.10 -13.83 14.44
C VAL A 111 -13.70 -13.96 13.84
N ARG A 112 -12.86 -14.86 14.38
CA ARG A 112 -11.56 -15.19 13.76
C ARG A 112 -11.72 -15.71 12.33
N GLN A 113 -12.68 -16.60 12.10
CA GLN A 113 -12.99 -17.08 10.75
C GLN A 113 -13.45 -15.93 9.83
N GLN A 114 -14.26 -15.00 10.33
CA GLN A 114 -14.68 -13.83 9.55
C GLN A 114 -13.52 -12.89 9.20
N ILE A 115 -12.53 -12.76 10.09
CA ILE A 115 -11.29 -12.02 9.81
C ILE A 115 -10.53 -12.66 8.66
N GLU A 116 -10.32 -13.99 8.67
CA GLU A 116 -9.63 -14.66 7.56
C GLU A 116 -10.39 -14.53 6.25
N ALA A 117 -11.72 -14.65 6.29
CA ALA A 117 -12.56 -14.43 5.11
C ALA A 117 -12.43 -12.99 4.59
N ALA A 118 -12.46 -11.99 5.47
CA ALA A 118 -12.29 -10.60 5.09
C ALA A 118 -10.87 -10.32 4.54
N ARG A 119 -9.82 -10.96 5.10
CA ARG A 119 -8.47 -10.90 4.53
C ARG A 119 -8.42 -11.46 3.12
N LEU A 120 -9.06 -12.62 2.89
CA LEU A 120 -9.15 -13.21 1.55
C LEU A 120 -9.87 -12.28 0.58
N ASP A 121 -10.97 -11.66 1.00
CA ASP A 121 -11.69 -10.67 0.19
C ASP A 121 -10.82 -9.44 -0.11
N PHE A 122 -10.03 -8.97 0.86
CA PHE A 122 -9.04 -7.92 0.63
C PHE A 122 -7.99 -8.35 -0.42
N PHE A 123 -7.42 -9.54 -0.30
CA PHE A 123 -6.45 -10.05 -1.28
C PHE A 123 -7.01 -10.10 -2.70
N ARG A 124 -8.31 -10.39 -2.87
CA ARG A 124 -8.98 -10.40 -4.19
C ARG A 124 -9.06 -9.02 -4.84
N THR A 125 -9.01 -7.95 -4.05
CA THR A 125 -9.04 -6.56 -4.55
C THR A 125 -7.70 -6.05 -5.04
N LEU A 126 -6.58 -6.73 -4.72
CA LEU A 126 -5.25 -6.28 -5.10
C LEU A 126 -4.97 -6.53 -6.59
N PRO A 127 -4.43 -5.54 -7.33
CA PRO A 127 -3.92 -5.75 -8.69
C PRO A 127 -2.70 -6.67 -8.64
N ASN A 128 -2.60 -7.62 -9.59
CA ASN A 128 -1.65 -8.75 -9.56
C ASN A 128 -1.85 -9.68 -8.35
N ARG A 129 -3.04 -10.29 -8.29
CA ARG A 129 -3.46 -11.21 -7.22
C ARG A 129 -2.36 -12.26 -6.95
N PRO A 130 -1.87 -12.41 -5.72
CA PRO A 130 -0.81 -13.37 -5.40
C PRO A 130 -1.25 -14.84 -5.50
N LEU A 131 -2.56 -15.13 -5.53
CA LEU A 131 -3.12 -16.47 -5.74
C LEU A 131 -3.07 -16.86 -7.22
N ASP A 132 -3.58 -16.01 -8.13
CA ASP A 132 -3.37 -16.17 -9.59
C ASP A 132 -1.87 -16.12 -9.91
N SER A 133 -1.10 -15.32 -9.16
CA SER A 133 0.36 -15.29 -9.31
C SER A 133 1.02 -16.59 -8.88
N ARG A 134 0.40 -17.47 -8.08
CA ARG A 134 0.98 -18.78 -7.73
C ARG A 134 0.81 -19.75 -8.88
N GLU A 135 -0.36 -19.81 -9.50
CA GLU A 135 -0.63 -20.64 -10.69
C GLU A 135 0.14 -20.11 -11.89
N VAL A 136 0.09 -18.79 -12.17
CA VAL A 136 0.90 -18.15 -13.21
C VAL A 136 2.41 -18.27 -12.93
N ARG A 137 2.84 -18.31 -11.66
CA ARG A 137 4.25 -18.65 -11.34
C ARG A 137 4.54 -20.11 -11.67
N ILE A 138 3.67 -21.06 -11.32
CA ILE A 138 3.87 -22.48 -11.61
C ILE A 138 3.97 -22.70 -13.13
N ASP A 139 3.01 -22.17 -13.90
CA ASP A 139 3.06 -22.22 -15.37
C ASP A 139 4.31 -21.50 -15.92
N GLY A 140 4.71 -20.39 -15.30
CA GLY A 140 5.92 -19.65 -15.65
C GLY A 140 7.23 -20.39 -15.31
N PHE A 141 7.24 -21.23 -14.28
CA PHE A 141 8.37 -22.11 -13.94
C PHE A 141 8.48 -23.22 -14.99
N ASP A 142 7.38 -23.90 -15.33
CA ASP A 142 7.37 -24.93 -16.36
C ASP A 142 7.80 -24.39 -17.73
N GLN A 143 7.36 -23.17 -18.04
CA GLN A 143 7.74 -22.48 -19.28
C GLN A 143 9.22 -22.06 -19.28
N ARG A 144 9.78 -21.65 -18.13
CA ARG A 144 11.21 -21.38 -17.99
C ARG A 144 12.04 -22.64 -18.19
N ASP A 145 11.69 -23.74 -17.52
CA ASP A 145 12.43 -25.00 -17.63
C ASP A 145 12.39 -25.54 -19.07
N ARG A 146 11.25 -25.38 -19.75
CA ARG A 146 11.14 -25.72 -21.18
C ARG A 146 12.06 -24.86 -22.04
N LEU A 147 12.02 -23.54 -21.86
CA LEU A 147 12.84 -22.61 -22.62
C LEU A 147 14.34 -22.80 -22.36
N GLU A 148 14.74 -23.12 -21.13
CA GLU A 148 16.13 -23.43 -20.79
C GLU A 148 16.63 -24.68 -21.50
N ARG A 149 15.85 -25.77 -21.49
CA ARG A 149 16.16 -26.99 -22.25
C ARG A 149 16.28 -26.73 -23.75
N GLU A 150 15.36 -25.97 -24.33
CA GLU A 150 15.44 -25.58 -25.74
C GLU A 150 16.68 -24.71 -26.01
N ASN A 151 17.04 -23.81 -25.10
CA ASN A 151 18.24 -22.98 -25.21
C ASN A 151 19.53 -23.83 -25.18
N GLU A 152 19.61 -24.80 -24.27
CA GLU A 152 20.72 -25.74 -24.18
C GLU A 152 20.83 -26.61 -25.43
N GLN A 153 19.69 -27.10 -25.93
CA GLN A 153 19.63 -27.92 -27.13
C GLN A 153 20.09 -27.14 -28.37
N LEU A 154 19.59 -25.92 -28.56
CA LEU A 154 20.03 -25.03 -29.63
C LEU A 154 21.52 -24.66 -29.52
N LYS A 155 22.02 -24.42 -28.29
CA LYS A 155 23.45 -24.20 -28.06
C LYS A 155 24.29 -25.42 -28.44
N ALA A 156 23.84 -26.62 -28.11
CA ALA A 156 24.51 -27.86 -28.48
C ALA A 156 24.53 -28.04 -30.01
N GLU A 157 23.41 -27.84 -30.69
CA GLU A 157 23.34 -27.87 -32.15
C GLU A 157 24.30 -26.85 -32.79
N LEU A 158 24.27 -25.59 -32.34
CA LEU A 158 25.20 -24.57 -32.82
C LEU A 158 26.67 -24.96 -32.58
N SER A 159 26.98 -25.62 -31.47
CA SER A 159 28.34 -26.10 -31.21
C SER A 159 28.77 -27.18 -32.21
N VAL A 160 27.88 -28.10 -32.57
CA VAL A 160 28.13 -29.16 -33.56
C VAL A 160 28.27 -28.59 -34.96
N LEU A 161 27.37 -27.70 -35.37
CA LEU A 161 27.47 -27.02 -36.66
C LEU A 161 28.73 -26.16 -36.76
N ARG A 162 29.12 -25.48 -35.68
CA ARG A 162 30.35 -24.70 -35.64
C ARG A 162 31.60 -25.58 -35.68
N ALA A 163 31.61 -26.70 -34.97
CA ALA A 163 32.69 -27.69 -35.01
C ALA A 163 32.83 -28.33 -36.41
N GLY A 164 31.71 -28.63 -37.07
CA GLY A 164 31.67 -29.10 -38.45
C GLY A 164 32.15 -28.06 -39.47
N ALA A 165 31.78 -26.79 -39.28
CA ALA A 165 32.25 -25.67 -40.11
C ALA A 165 33.76 -25.40 -39.95
N THR A 166 34.33 -25.66 -38.75
CA THR A 166 35.78 -25.55 -38.53
C THR A 166 36.59 -26.72 -39.09
N GLY A 167 35.95 -27.81 -39.53
CA GLY A 167 36.60 -28.95 -40.18
C GLY A 167 37.01 -28.73 -41.64
N GLY A 168 36.71 -27.56 -42.23
CA GLY A 168 36.97 -27.25 -43.64
C GLY A 168 37.81 -26.00 -43.92
N ALA A 169 38.41 -25.36 -42.91
CA ALA A 169 39.19 -24.13 -43.10
C ALA A 169 40.66 -24.32 -42.70
N THR A 170 41.47 -24.71 -43.68
CA THR A 170 42.93 -24.68 -43.65
C THR A 170 43.44 -23.23 -43.55
N THR A 171 44.45 -23.02 -42.67
CA THR A 171 45.52 -22.01 -42.72
C THR A 171 45.19 -20.50 -42.63
N ALA A 172 45.51 -19.88 -41.48
CA ALA A 172 46.56 -18.85 -41.37
C ALA A 172 46.69 -18.32 -39.91
N PRO A 173 47.91 -18.21 -39.34
CA PRO A 173 48.10 -17.61 -38.02
C PRO A 173 48.15 -16.09 -38.16
N ARG A 174 47.22 -15.38 -37.52
CA ARG A 174 47.28 -13.92 -37.41
C ARG A 174 48.37 -13.58 -36.38
N ARG A 175 49.48 -13.05 -36.90
CA ARG A 175 50.62 -12.60 -36.11
C ARG A 175 50.20 -11.54 -35.08
N LEU A 176 50.68 -11.75 -33.87
CA LEU A 176 50.89 -10.74 -32.82
C LEU A 176 51.62 -9.53 -33.44
N SER A 177 51.03 -8.34 -33.30
CA SER A 177 51.77 -7.09 -33.43
C SER A 177 52.12 -6.61 -32.03
N THR A 178 53.37 -6.86 -31.70
CA THR A 178 54.17 -6.22 -30.66
C THR A 178 54.07 -4.70 -30.79
N VAL A 179 53.63 -4.02 -29.74
CA VAL A 179 54.12 -2.66 -29.43
C VAL A 179 54.82 -2.79 -28.09
N GLU A 180 56.14 -2.83 -28.17
CA GLU A 180 57.06 -2.93 -27.07
C GLU A 180 57.55 -1.52 -26.69
N ASN A 181 57.62 -1.31 -25.38
CA ASN A 181 58.56 -0.48 -24.63
C ASN A 181 58.23 1.00 -24.32
N ARG A 182 57.90 1.28 -23.04
CA ARG A 182 58.92 1.60 -22.00
C ARG A 182 58.33 1.66 -20.58
N ASP A 183 58.91 0.82 -19.72
CA ASP A 183 58.84 0.68 -18.24
C ASP A 183 59.37 1.91 -17.43
N PRO A 184 59.43 1.89 -16.07
CA PRO A 184 58.54 1.31 -15.04
C PRO A 184 58.33 2.25 -13.82
N ARG A 185 57.22 2.15 -13.06
CA ARG A 185 57.26 2.43 -11.61
C ARG A 185 56.13 1.75 -10.82
N ALA A 186 56.57 0.86 -9.94
CA ALA A 186 56.00 0.32 -8.70
C ALA A 186 54.56 0.71 -8.29
N VAL A 187 53.75 -0.33 -8.06
CA VAL A 187 52.54 -0.38 -7.22
C VAL A 187 52.89 -0.16 -5.72
N PRO A 188 51.96 0.31 -4.87
CA PRO A 188 51.06 -0.64 -4.20
C PRO A 188 49.59 -0.17 -4.05
N ALA A 189 48.76 -1.17 -3.78
CA ALA A 189 47.34 -1.12 -3.49
C ALA A 189 46.95 -0.19 -2.33
N GLU A 190 45.86 0.56 -2.50
CA GLU A 190 45.00 1.01 -1.40
C GLU A 190 43.53 0.95 -1.82
N GLU A 191 42.74 0.41 -0.90
CA GLU A 191 41.29 0.35 -0.90
C GLU A 191 40.71 1.77 -0.85
N GLU A 192 39.80 2.13 -1.75
CA GLU A 192 38.92 3.28 -1.51
C GLU A 192 37.47 2.91 -1.82
N SER A 193 36.82 2.52 -0.73
CA SER A 193 35.39 2.60 -0.48
C SER A 193 34.78 3.88 -1.09
N SER A 194 33.72 3.71 -1.87
CA SER A 194 32.91 4.83 -2.37
C SER A 194 32.36 5.65 -1.19
N PRO A 195 32.57 6.98 -1.12
CA PRO A 195 31.89 7.79 -0.13
C PRO A 195 30.41 7.93 -0.52
N ILE A 196 29.54 7.21 0.18
CA ILE A 196 28.12 7.54 0.27
C ILE A 196 28.04 8.87 1.04
N THR A 197 27.81 9.97 0.31
CA THR A 197 27.48 11.26 0.92
C THR A 197 26.03 11.23 1.42
N LEU A 198 25.85 11.20 2.73
CA LEU A 198 24.55 11.43 3.38
C LEU A 198 24.13 12.88 3.15
N ALA A 199 22.90 13.09 2.66
CA ALA A 199 22.29 14.40 2.51
C ALA A 199 22.14 15.08 3.89
N PRO A 200 22.44 16.39 4.04
CA PRO A 200 22.22 17.09 5.30
C PRO A 200 20.74 17.16 5.66
N LEU A 201 20.40 16.76 6.90
CA LEU A 201 19.12 17.03 7.53
C LEU A 201 19.03 18.54 7.80
N GLN A 202 18.24 19.25 6.99
CA GLN A 202 17.91 20.64 7.25
C GLN A 202 17.04 20.70 8.52
N GLN A 203 17.65 21.16 9.62
CA GLN A 203 16.96 21.54 10.85
C GLN A 203 15.90 22.59 10.51
N ARG A 204 14.64 22.31 10.81
CA ARG A 204 13.59 23.33 10.86
C ARG A 204 13.74 24.08 12.17
N GLU A 205 14.32 25.28 12.08
CA GLU A 205 14.30 26.27 13.14
C GLU A 205 12.87 26.79 13.35
N THR A 206 12.53 26.88 14.64
CA THR A 206 11.36 27.49 15.27
C THR A 206 11.33 29.01 15.02
N GLU A 207 10.19 29.61 14.67
CA GLU A 207 9.32 30.45 15.53
C GLU A 207 8.46 31.38 14.61
N PRO A 208 7.46 32.17 15.06
CA PRO A 208 6.48 32.02 16.15
C PRO A 208 5.02 32.29 15.69
N VAL A 209 4.11 32.19 16.65
CA VAL A 209 2.64 32.32 16.62
C VAL A 209 2.12 33.68 16.10
N ALA A 210 1.14 33.65 15.18
CA ALA A 210 0.24 34.78 14.93
C ALA A 210 -1.20 34.35 14.54
N LYS A 211 -2.11 34.55 15.50
CA LYS A 211 -3.58 34.73 15.44
C LYS A 211 -4.39 34.20 14.24
N VAL A 212 -5.21 33.19 14.54
CA VAL A 212 -6.38 32.77 13.77
C VAL A 212 -7.51 33.77 13.99
N GLN A 213 -8.00 34.41 12.93
CA GLN A 213 -9.32 35.04 12.89
C GLN A 213 -10.26 34.19 12.02
N THR A 214 -11.46 33.98 12.53
CA THR A 214 -12.61 33.27 11.96
C THR A 214 -13.20 34.00 10.74
N PRO A 215 -13.73 33.30 9.72
CA PRO A 215 -14.62 33.90 8.74
C PRO A 215 -16.09 33.52 9.01
N GLN A 216 -16.93 34.55 9.19
CA GLN A 216 -18.38 34.49 9.02
C GLN A 216 -18.73 34.93 7.57
N PRO A 217 -19.84 34.47 6.97
CA PRO A 217 -20.11 34.59 5.54
C PRO A 217 -20.88 35.86 5.18
N GLY A 218 -20.51 36.49 4.06
CA GLY A 218 -21.20 37.64 3.48
C GLY A 218 -21.31 37.51 1.96
N LEU A 219 -22.56 37.55 1.47
CA LEU A 219 -22.94 37.60 0.06
C LEU A 219 -22.55 38.95 -0.59
N GLY A 220 -22.12 38.90 -1.85
CA GLY A 220 -21.95 40.08 -2.70
C GLY A 220 -21.64 39.70 -4.15
N ALA A 221 -22.50 40.13 -5.07
CA ALA A 221 -22.51 39.77 -6.49
C ALA A 221 -21.80 40.81 -7.39
N GLY A 222 -21.36 40.35 -8.57
CA GLY A 222 -20.90 41.15 -9.73
C GLY A 222 -19.40 41.46 -9.72
N THR A 223 -18.60 41.36 -10.79
CA THR A 223 -18.84 41.35 -12.24
C THR A 223 -17.59 40.86 -13.00
N ARG A 224 -17.82 40.06 -14.06
CA ARG A 224 -17.18 40.04 -15.40
C ARG A 224 -15.63 40.09 -15.56
N ALA A 225 -15.15 38.99 -16.17
CA ALA A 225 -14.11 38.83 -17.21
C ALA A 225 -12.61 38.67 -16.87
N LYS A 226 -12.10 37.55 -17.42
CA LYS A 226 -10.74 37.00 -17.57
C LYS A 226 -9.76 37.99 -18.23
N PRO A 227 -8.46 37.93 -17.90
CA PRO A 227 -7.52 37.24 -18.80
C PRO A 227 -6.62 36.20 -18.09
N THR A 228 -6.44 35.08 -18.79
CA THR A 228 -5.42 34.05 -18.61
C THR A 228 -4.01 34.65 -18.51
N ALA A 229 -3.21 34.20 -17.54
CA ALA A 229 -1.76 34.30 -17.60
C ALA A 229 -1.16 32.89 -17.72
N PRO A 230 -0.38 32.61 -18.77
CA PRO A 230 0.15 31.29 -19.11
C PRO A 230 1.45 31.04 -18.33
N SER A 231 1.58 29.87 -17.69
CA SER A 231 2.91 29.36 -17.35
C SER A 231 3.53 28.76 -18.61
N ALA A 232 4.16 29.63 -19.39
CA ALA A 232 5.09 29.23 -20.42
C ALA A 232 6.39 28.75 -19.76
N THR A 233 6.55 27.45 -19.61
CA THR A 233 7.87 26.82 -19.46
C THR A 233 8.13 26.00 -20.71
N GLY A 234 9.06 26.49 -21.53
CA GLY A 234 9.60 25.94 -22.79
C GLY A 234 9.12 24.56 -23.24
N GLY A 235 8.27 24.55 -24.28
CA GLY A 235 7.71 23.37 -24.91
C GLY A 235 8.77 22.42 -25.45
N ARG A 236 9.11 21.40 -24.66
CA ARG A 236 9.88 20.26 -25.14
C ARG A 236 8.98 19.43 -26.05
N ARG A 237 9.48 19.13 -27.24
CA ARG A 237 8.80 18.23 -28.18
C ARG A 237 9.44 16.86 -28.10
N HIS A 238 8.63 15.82 -28.11
CA HIS A 238 9.07 14.44 -28.10
C HIS A 238 8.55 13.71 -29.33
N THR A 239 9.45 13.14 -30.11
CA THR A 239 9.11 12.27 -31.23
C THR A 239 8.90 10.85 -30.70
N VAL A 240 7.67 10.35 -30.83
CA VAL A 240 7.29 9.00 -30.41
C VAL A 240 8.08 7.97 -31.23
N ALA A 241 8.78 7.07 -30.54
CA ALA A 241 9.44 5.92 -31.14
C ALA A 241 8.52 4.68 -31.19
N ALA A 242 8.94 3.65 -31.93
CA ALA A 242 8.29 2.35 -31.91
C ALA A 242 8.15 1.83 -30.47
N LYS A 243 6.90 1.54 -30.06
CA LYS A 243 6.52 1.05 -28.71
C LYS A 243 6.55 2.09 -27.58
N ASP A 244 6.67 3.39 -27.86
CA ASP A 244 6.47 4.40 -26.81
C ASP A 244 5.01 4.52 -26.39
N SER A 245 4.79 4.86 -25.12
CA SER A 245 3.45 5.13 -24.56
C SER A 245 3.45 6.49 -23.87
N LEU A 246 2.29 7.14 -23.77
CA LEU A 246 2.16 8.40 -23.03
C LEU A 246 2.69 8.30 -21.59
N TYR A 247 2.56 7.11 -20.99
CA TYR A 247 3.08 6.80 -19.67
C TYR A 247 4.61 6.75 -19.64
N ALA A 248 5.24 6.09 -20.62
CA ALA A 248 6.70 6.04 -20.77
C ALA A 248 7.28 7.44 -21.01
N VAL A 249 6.62 8.24 -21.86
CA VAL A 249 6.99 9.64 -22.11
C VAL A 249 6.84 10.46 -20.83
N ALA A 250 5.72 10.35 -20.11
CA ALA A 250 5.54 11.05 -18.84
C ALA A 250 6.64 10.70 -17.81
N LYS A 251 6.98 9.41 -17.68
CA LYS A 251 8.06 8.94 -16.80
C LYS A 251 9.40 9.56 -17.18
N LYS A 252 9.71 9.61 -18.49
CA LYS A 252 10.97 10.14 -19.00
C LYS A 252 11.15 11.62 -18.71
N TYR A 253 10.08 12.42 -18.81
CA TYR A 253 10.18 13.87 -18.70
C TYR A 253 9.83 14.43 -17.31
N TYR A 254 8.96 13.76 -16.55
CA TYR A 254 8.56 14.17 -15.19
C TYR A 254 9.17 13.30 -14.09
N GLY A 255 9.97 12.28 -14.44
CA GLY A 255 10.53 11.29 -13.50
C GLY A 255 9.51 10.29 -12.94
N THR A 256 8.23 10.68 -12.91
CA THR A 256 7.10 9.86 -12.48
C THR A 256 6.02 9.86 -13.55
N ALA A 257 5.37 8.71 -13.73
CA ALA A 257 4.24 8.59 -14.62
C ALA A 257 2.97 8.51 -13.80
N THR A 258 2.43 9.65 -13.40
CA THR A 258 1.12 9.72 -12.76
C THR A 258 0.06 10.04 -13.80
N ASN A 259 -1.20 9.66 -13.52
CA ASN A 259 -2.33 9.99 -14.39
C ASN A 259 -2.44 11.50 -14.64
N ALA A 260 -2.12 12.34 -13.65
CA ALA A 260 -2.10 13.79 -13.80
C ALA A 260 -1.07 14.27 -14.85
N LYS A 261 0.11 13.65 -14.92
CA LYS A 261 1.15 14.01 -15.91
C LYS A 261 0.81 13.51 -17.30
N VAL A 262 0.26 12.30 -17.41
CA VAL A 262 -0.25 11.78 -18.68
C VAL A 262 -1.38 12.67 -19.19
N GLN A 263 -2.30 13.08 -18.30
CA GLN A 263 -3.39 13.98 -18.62
C GLN A 263 -2.89 15.36 -19.09
N ALA A 264 -1.85 15.90 -18.46
CA ALA A 264 -1.23 17.15 -18.90
C ALA A 264 -0.67 17.05 -20.33
N ILE A 265 -0.02 15.93 -20.69
CA ILE A 265 0.44 15.67 -22.06
C ILE A 265 -0.76 15.57 -23.03
N ILE A 266 -1.84 14.90 -22.63
CA ILE A 266 -3.05 14.80 -23.47
C ILE A 266 -3.67 16.18 -23.70
N GLU A 267 -3.79 16.99 -22.65
CA GLU A 267 -4.35 18.34 -22.72
C GLU A 267 -3.52 19.28 -23.60
N ALA A 268 -2.19 19.12 -23.57
CA ALA A 268 -1.28 19.85 -24.43
C ALA A 268 -1.32 19.40 -25.91
N ASN A 269 -1.89 18.23 -26.22
CA ASN A 269 -1.91 17.61 -27.55
C ASN A 269 -3.30 17.11 -27.96
N ARG A 270 -4.38 17.78 -27.56
CA ARG A 270 -5.76 17.36 -27.89
C ARG A 270 -6.05 17.37 -29.39
N ASP A 271 -5.28 18.16 -30.15
CA ASP A 271 -5.27 18.19 -31.61
C ASP A 271 -4.78 16.87 -32.23
N LEU A 272 -3.85 16.19 -31.57
CA LEU A 272 -3.28 14.93 -32.06
C LEU A 272 -3.87 13.69 -31.36
N LEU A 273 -4.49 13.86 -30.19
CA LEU A 273 -5.03 12.79 -29.33
C LEU A 273 -6.53 12.99 -29.05
N PRO A 274 -7.41 12.80 -30.06
CA PRO A 274 -8.86 13.06 -29.91
C PRO A 274 -9.53 12.13 -28.88
N ASN A 275 -9.02 10.90 -28.72
CA ASN A 275 -9.53 9.92 -27.76
C ASN A 275 -8.67 9.83 -26.48
N GLY A 276 -7.85 10.85 -26.23
CA GLY A 276 -6.95 10.90 -25.07
C GLY A 276 -6.01 9.69 -25.00
N ALA A 277 -5.93 9.06 -23.83
CA ALA A 277 -5.07 7.90 -23.57
C ALA A 277 -5.41 6.65 -24.40
N GLY A 278 -6.61 6.60 -25.00
CA GLY A 278 -7.04 5.50 -25.88
C GLY A 278 -6.60 5.64 -27.33
N THR A 279 -5.94 6.75 -27.70
CA THR A 279 -5.44 6.96 -29.07
C THR A 279 -4.10 6.23 -29.23
N PRO A 280 -3.95 5.28 -30.17
CA PRO A 280 -2.66 4.65 -30.42
C PRO A 280 -1.66 5.68 -30.94
N LEU A 281 -0.53 5.82 -30.24
CA LEU A 281 0.54 6.71 -30.68
C LEU A 281 1.20 6.13 -31.93
N LYS A 282 1.31 6.94 -32.98
CA LYS A 282 1.99 6.55 -34.22
C LYS A 282 3.46 6.94 -34.14
N GLU A 283 4.32 6.08 -34.68
CA GLU A 283 5.76 6.34 -34.77
C GLU A 283 6.01 7.61 -35.59
N GLY A 284 6.89 8.49 -35.09
CA GLY A 284 7.16 9.80 -35.71
C GLY A 284 6.20 10.92 -35.29
N MET A 285 5.18 10.63 -34.48
CA MET A 285 4.28 11.65 -33.92
C MET A 285 5.03 12.56 -32.93
N ILE A 286 4.83 13.87 -33.05
CA ILE A 286 5.51 14.86 -32.20
C ILE A 286 4.56 15.34 -31.11
N LEU A 287 4.83 14.93 -29.87
CA LEU A 287 4.08 15.34 -28.68
C LEU A 287 4.71 16.57 -28.03
N ARG A 288 3.86 17.52 -27.63
CA ARG A 288 4.20 18.69 -26.82
C ARG A 288 4.19 18.29 -25.34
N ILE A 289 5.27 18.56 -24.63
CA ILE A 289 5.41 18.24 -23.22
C ILE A 289 5.36 19.55 -22.42
N PRO A 290 4.36 19.73 -21.54
CA PRO A 290 4.23 20.93 -20.70
C PRO A 290 5.19 20.95 -19.49
#